data_AF-A0A924I831-F1
#
_entry.id   AF-A0A924I831-F1
#
_cell.length_a   1.000
_cell.length_b   1.000
_cell.length_c   1.000
_cell.angle_alpha   90.00
_cell.angle_beta   90.00
_cell.angle_gamma   90.00
#
_symmetry.space_group_name_H-M   'P 1'
#
loop_
_entity.id
_entity.type
_entity.pdbx_description
1 polymer ?
#
loop_
_entity_poly.entity_id
_entity_poly.type
_entity_poly.pdbx_seq_one_letter_code
_entity_poly.pdbx_strand_id
1 'polypeptide(L)'
;MLFLVTCVYNYGVDEDNFKVVEAGSRLEVVESIVDYPDFWNTFLQDSNLYEPIVRGDMPYYVEGRPVTAEEALTLIDRSSVDGDSRAQLSILPITEILTLPLPSPFPPRTKPS
;
A
#
# COMPACT_ATOMS: atom_id res chain seq x y z
N MET A 1 -7.84 11.92 8.19
CA MET A 1 -7.63 12.07 6.72
C MET A 1 -7.58 10.68 6.14
N LEU A 2 -8.02 10.48 4.90
CA LEU A 2 -7.97 9.15 4.27
C LEU A 2 -6.68 8.97 3.48
N PHE A 3 -6.13 7.76 3.53
CA PHE A 3 -4.96 7.34 2.77
C PHE A 3 -5.26 6.06 2.00
N LEU A 4 -4.81 6.01 0.75
CA LEU A 4 -4.75 4.81 -0.06
C LEU A 4 -3.38 4.14 0.16
N VAL A 5 -3.39 2.90 0.60
CA VAL A 5 -2.20 2.05 0.71
C VAL A 5 -2.29 0.96 -0.34
N THR A 6 -1.27 0.83 -1.18
CA THR A 6 -1.27 -0.12 -2.30
C THR A 6 0.16 -0.47 -2.73
N CYS A 7 0.29 -1.51 -3.54
CA CYS A 7 1.53 -1.95 -4.16
C CYS A 7 1.50 -1.59 -5.65
N VAL A 8 2.50 -0.83 -6.10
CA VAL A 8 2.68 -0.46 -7.51
C VAL A 8 3.70 -1.40 -8.15
N TYR A 9 3.30 -2.10 -9.20
CA TYR A 9 4.13 -3.00 -10.00
C TYR A 9 4.56 -2.34 -11.31
N ASN A 10 5.43 -2.99 -12.08
CA ASN A 10 5.85 -2.51 -13.40
C ASN A 10 4.69 -2.49 -14.42
N TYR A 11 3.64 -3.28 -14.20
CA TYR A 11 2.41 -3.29 -15.01
C TYR A 11 1.28 -2.42 -14.44
N GLY A 12 1.54 -1.66 -13.36
CA GLY A 12 0.55 -0.79 -12.72
C GLY A 12 0.12 -1.26 -11.34
N VAL A 13 -1.14 -1.01 -10.98
CA VAL A 13 -1.71 -1.35 -9.66
C VAL A 13 -2.75 -2.45 -9.83
N ASP A 14 -2.76 -3.40 -8.90
CA ASP A 14 -3.78 -4.44 -8.85
C ASP A 14 -5.07 -3.90 -8.19
N GLU A 15 -6.20 -4.10 -8.85
CA GLU A 15 -7.50 -3.56 -8.42
C GLU A 15 -8.00 -4.18 -7.11
N ASP A 16 -7.52 -5.37 -6.75
CA ASP A 16 -7.88 -6.03 -5.49
C ASP A 16 -6.83 -5.79 -4.38
N ASN A 17 -5.68 -5.17 -4.70
CA ASN A 17 -4.56 -5.00 -3.75
C ASN A 17 -4.43 -3.55 -3.25
N PHE A 18 -5.46 -3.09 -2.55
CA PHE A 18 -5.42 -1.80 -1.86
C PHE A 18 -6.15 -1.81 -0.52
N LYS A 19 -5.78 -0.88 0.36
CA LYS A 19 -6.52 -0.55 1.58
C LYS A 19 -6.72 0.95 1.65
N VAL A 20 -7.89 1.37 2.12
CA VAL A 20 -8.15 2.76 2.51
C VAL A 20 -8.16 2.83 4.03
N VAL A 21 -7.34 3.70 4.59
CA VAL A 21 -7.21 3.87 6.06
C VAL A 21 -7.39 5.32 6.46
N GLU A 22 -7.93 5.53 7.65
CA GLU A 22 -7.99 6.84 8.27
C GLU A 22 -6.77 7.05 9.18
N ALA A 23 -6.06 8.16 8.97
CA ALA A 23 -4.95 8.59 9.82
C ALA A 23 -4.83 10.13 9.80
N GLY A 24 -4.16 10.70 10.79
CA GLY A 24 -3.77 12.10 10.85
C GLY A 24 -2.58 12.43 9.94
N SER A 25 -1.72 11.45 9.63
CA SER A 25 -0.56 11.66 8.75
C SER A 25 -0.10 10.39 8.04
N ARG A 26 0.79 10.54 7.05
CA ARG A 26 1.44 9.40 6.38
C ARG A 26 2.32 8.62 7.34
N LEU A 27 2.98 9.30 8.28
CA LEU A 27 3.83 8.67 9.29
C LEU A 27 3.01 7.77 10.22
N GLU A 28 1.82 8.20 10.62
CA GLU A 28 0.91 7.41 11.46
C GLU A 28 0.41 6.12 10.76
N VAL A 29 0.23 6.16 9.44
CA VAL A 29 -0.01 4.93 8.66
C VAL A 29 1.19 3.99 8.75
N VAL A 30 2.41 4.53 8.68
CA VAL A 30 3.64 3.73 8.80
C VAL A 30 3.85 3.21 10.23
N GLU A 31 3.52 3.99 11.26
CA GLU A 31 3.49 3.52 12.66
C GLU A 31 2.58 2.29 12.77
N SER A 32 1.38 2.33 12.17
CA SER A 32 0.49 1.15 12.12
C SER A 32 1.11 -0.05 11.40
N ILE A 33 1.90 0.17 10.35
CA ILE A 33 2.62 -0.89 9.62
C ILE A 33 3.67 -1.55 10.53
N VAL A 34 4.41 -0.74 11.28
CA VAL A 34 5.46 -1.20 12.20
C VAL A 34 4.85 -1.92 13.41
N ASP A 35 3.78 -1.37 13.99
CA ASP A 35 3.14 -1.91 15.20
C ASP A 35 2.34 -3.20 14.92
N TYR A 36 1.77 -3.33 13.71
CA TYR A 36 0.89 -4.43 13.33
C TYR A 36 1.24 -5.05 11.96
N PRO A 37 2.48 -5.55 11.77
CA PRO A 37 2.95 -5.96 10.44
C PRO A 37 2.13 -7.09 9.83
N ASP A 38 1.56 -7.98 10.65
CA ASP A 38 0.68 -9.07 10.18
C ASP A 38 -0.57 -8.55 9.46
N PHE A 39 -1.13 -7.40 9.91
CA PHE A 39 -2.27 -6.77 9.25
C PHE A 39 -1.91 -6.23 7.86
N TRP A 40 -0.63 -5.95 7.64
CA TRP A 40 -0.07 -5.40 6.41
C TRP A 40 0.74 -6.43 5.61
N ASN A 41 0.71 -7.70 6.02
CA ASN A 41 1.63 -8.73 5.50
C ASN A 41 1.60 -8.82 3.98
N THR A 42 0.43 -8.79 3.33
CA THR A 42 0.34 -8.81 1.86
C THR A 42 1.19 -7.72 1.21
N PHE A 43 1.03 -6.46 1.63
CA PHE A 43 1.80 -5.34 1.10
C PHE A 43 3.29 -5.45 1.40
N LEU A 44 3.64 -5.91 2.60
CA LEU A 44 5.02 -6.06 3.05
C LEU A 44 5.77 -7.18 2.31
N GLN A 45 5.09 -8.29 1.99
CA GLN A 45 5.65 -9.39 1.20
C GLN A 45 5.85 -8.95 -0.25
N ASP A 46 4.83 -8.34 -0.86
CA ASP A 46 4.88 -7.92 -2.27
C ASP A 46 5.95 -6.85 -2.53
N SER A 47 6.21 -6.00 -1.53
CA SER A 47 7.26 -4.97 -1.59
C SER A 47 8.62 -5.40 -1.05
N ASN A 48 8.75 -6.65 -0.59
CA ASN A 48 9.96 -7.17 0.05
C ASN A 48 10.44 -6.31 1.25
N LEU A 49 9.49 -5.69 1.95
CA LEU A 49 9.71 -4.86 3.13
C LEU A 49 9.47 -5.61 4.45
N TYR A 50 8.92 -6.82 4.39
CA TYR A 50 8.64 -7.61 5.60
C TYR A 50 9.91 -7.85 6.44
N GLU A 51 10.97 -8.38 5.83
CA GLU A 51 12.22 -8.67 6.55
C GLU A 51 12.89 -7.38 7.09
N PRO A 52 13.06 -6.31 6.28
CA PRO A 52 13.56 -5.03 6.78
C PRO A 52 12.78 -4.46 7.95
N ILE A 53 11.44 -4.44 7.90
CA ILE A 53 10.58 -3.77 8.90
C ILE A 53 10.39 -4.65 10.14
N VAL A 54 10.11 -5.94 9.96
CA VAL A 54 9.74 -6.84 11.06
C VAL A 54 10.96 -7.42 11.76
N ARG A 55 12.01 -7.79 11.01
CA ARG A 55 13.22 -8.40 11.59
C ARG A 55 14.35 -7.40 11.80
N GLY A 56 14.22 -6.18 11.29
CA GLY A 56 15.32 -5.21 11.30
C GLY A 56 16.50 -5.65 10.44
N ASP A 57 16.27 -6.54 9.45
CA ASP A 57 17.30 -7.06 8.56
C ASP A 57 17.62 -6.04 7.48
N MET A 58 18.48 -5.10 7.83
CA MET A 58 18.80 -3.92 7.05
C MET A 58 20.30 -3.86 6.77
N PRO A 59 20.75 -3.71 5.49
CA PRO A 59 22.15 -3.85 5.10
C PRO A 59 23.12 -2.78 5.68
N TYR A 60 22.66 -1.88 6.54
CA TYR A 60 23.45 -0.80 7.13
C TYR A 60 23.08 -0.46 8.58
N TYR A 61 22.30 -1.30 9.27
CA TYR A 61 21.82 -1.03 10.62
C TYR A 61 22.38 -2.00 11.67
N VAL A 62 22.42 -1.53 12.91
CA VAL A 62 22.86 -2.30 14.07
C VAL A 62 21.81 -3.36 14.38
N GLU A 63 22.20 -4.63 14.29
CA GLU A 63 21.34 -5.78 14.62
C GLU A 63 20.69 -5.61 16.01
N GLY A 64 19.38 -5.87 16.08
CA GLY A 64 18.69 -6.16 17.34
C GLY A 64 17.80 -5.06 17.94
N ARG A 65 17.48 -3.97 17.21
CA ARG A 65 16.40 -3.06 17.62
C ARG A 65 15.24 -3.02 16.62
N PRO A 66 14.01 -2.76 17.07
CA PRO A 66 12.89 -2.49 16.18
C PRO A 66 13.18 -1.30 15.26
N VAL A 67 12.66 -1.39 14.03
CA VAL A 67 12.67 -0.28 13.06
C VAL A 67 11.66 0.77 13.51
N THR A 68 12.03 2.06 13.46
CA THR A 68 11.07 3.13 13.76
C THR A 68 10.19 3.43 12.55
N ALA A 69 9.07 4.12 12.76
CA ALA A 69 8.19 4.52 11.67
C ALA A 69 8.89 5.42 10.64
N GLU A 70 9.81 6.29 11.04
CA GLU A 70 10.57 7.15 10.13
C GLU A 70 11.55 6.35 9.26
N GLU A 71 12.13 5.30 9.82
CA GLU A 71 13.04 4.41 9.12
C GLU A 71 12.29 3.53 8.12
N ALA A 72 11.15 2.99 8.54
CA ALA A 72 10.22 2.28 7.67
C ALA A 72 9.70 3.19 6.55
N LEU A 73 9.36 4.44 6.85
CA LEU A 73 8.94 5.41 5.84
C LEU A 73 10.05 5.69 4.82
N THR A 74 11.30 5.84 5.30
CA THR A 74 12.47 6.02 4.43
C THR A 74 12.69 4.80 3.53
N LEU A 75 12.48 3.59 4.05
CA LEU A 75 12.54 2.35 3.27
C LEU A 75 11.48 2.31 2.17
N ILE A 76 10.24 2.63 2.52
CA ILE A 76 9.12 2.71 1.58
C ILE A 76 9.44 3.73 0.48
N ASP A 77 9.91 4.93 0.84
CA ASP A 77 10.24 6.00 -0.13
C ASP A 77 11.42 5.68 -1.04
N ARG A 78 12.36 4.85 -0.57
CA ARG A 78 13.52 4.40 -1.37
C ARG A 78 13.23 3.16 -2.20
N SER A 79 12.15 2.43 -1.89
CA SER A 79 11.76 1.27 -2.67
C SER A 79 11.38 1.73 -4.08
N SER A 80 11.78 0.94 -5.07
CA SER A 80 11.48 1.19 -6.48
C SER A 80 11.13 -0.14 -7.13
N VAL A 81 10.25 -0.08 -8.13
CA VAL A 81 9.99 -1.21 -9.02
C VAL A 81 11.26 -1.50 -9.82
N ASP A 82 11.99 -2.55 -9.47
CA ASP A 82 12.97 -3.17 -10.36
C ASP A 82 12.25 -4.21 -11.23
N GLY A 83 12.75 -4.47 -12.44
CA GLY A 83 12.08 -5.31 -13.44
C GLY A 83 11.84 -6.78 -13.05
N ASP A 84 12.18 -7.18 -11.81
CA ASP A 84 12.13 -8.54 -11.29
C ASP A 84 10.88 -8.81 -10.43
N SER A 85 9.75 -8.19 -10.77
CA SER A 85 8.43 -8.38 -10.12
C SER A 85 8.27 -7.79 -8.72
N ARG A 86 9.19 -6.92 -8.28
CA ARG A 86 9.05 -6.25 -6.98
C ARG A 86 8.05 -5.10 -7.06
N ALA A 87 7.11 -5.08 -6.11
CA ALA A 87 6.21 -3.95 -5.97
C ALA A 87 6.84 -2.83 -5.14
N GLN A 88 6.40 -1.61 -5.38
CA GLN A 88 6.67 -0.46 -4.52
C GLN A 88 5.44 -0.22 -3.64
N LEU A 89 5.61 -0.32 -2.32
CA LEU A 89 4.56 0.08 -1.38
C LEU A 89 4.37 1.60 -1.46
N SER A 90 3.13 2.02 -1.66
CA SER A 90 2.75 3.42 -1.80
C SER A 90 1.69 3.78 -0.77
N ILE A 91 1.84 4.95 -0.13
CA ILE A 91 0.89 5.50 0.84
C ILE A 91 0.54 6.91 0.36
N LEU A 92 -0.66 7.07 -0.17
CA LEU A 92 -1.09 8.26 -0.90
C LEU A 92 -2.25 8.93 -0.16
N PRO A 93 -2.20 10.24 0.13
CA PRO A 93 -3.34 10.94 0.70
C PRO A 93 -4.49 10.98 -0.32
N ILE A 94 -5.70 10.67 0.11
CA ILE A 94 -6.91 10.84 -0.68
C ILE A 94 -7.38 12.28 -0.48
N THR A 95 -7.16 13.12 -1.48
CA THR A 95 -7.50 14.55 -1.43
C THR A 95 -8.94 14.83 -1.84
N GLU A 96 -9.50 14.02 -2.71
CA GLU A 96 -10.85 14.21 -3.26
C GLU A 96 -11.55 12.86 -3.43
N ILE A 97 -12.86 12.83 -3.13
CA ILE A 97 -13.73 11.69 -3.39
C ILE A 97 -14.86 12.17 -4.29
N LEU A 98 -14.88 11.67 -5.52
CA LEU A 98 -15.89 12.01 -6.51
C LEU A 98 -17.00 10.96 -6.49
N THR A 99 -18.25 11.41 -6.46
CA THR A 99 -19.41 10.54 -6.68
C THR A 99 -19.66 10.42 -8.18
N LEU A 100 -19.45 9.23 -8.75
CA LEU A 100 -19.81 8.97 -10.14
C LEU A 100 -21.32 8.70 -10.24
N PRO A 101 -21.99 9.20 -11.30
CA PRO A 101 -23.38 8.84 -11.55
C PRO A 101 -23.47 7.33 -11.77
N LEU A 102 -24.47 6.70 -11.15
CA LEU A 102 -24.73 5.28 -11.38
C LEU A 102 -24.96 5.06 -12.89
N PRO A 103 -24.41 4.00 -13.49
CA PRO A 103 -24.74 3.67 -14.86
C PRO A 103 -26.25 3.49 -14.97
N SER A 104 -26.86 4.14 -15.97
CA SER A 104 -28.30 4.04 -16.21
C SER A 104 -28.70 2.56 -16.28
N PRO A 105 -29.83 2.14 -15.66
CA PRO A 105 -30.27 0.75 -15.74
C PRO A 105 -30.32 0.33 -17.21
N PHE A 106 -29.73 -0.82 -17.52
CA PHE A 106 -29.70 -1.39 -18.87
C PHE A 106 -31.09 -1.30 -19.50
N PRO A 107 -31.22 -0.85 -20.77
CA PRO A 107 -32.52 -0.87 -21.43
C PRO A 107 -33.08 -2.31 -21.40
N PRO A 108 -34.39 -2.48 -21.15
CA PRO A 108 -35.00 -3.80 -21.09
C PRO A 108 -34.69 -4.56 -22.39
N ARG A 109 -34.22 -5.81 -22.28
CA ARG A 109 -34.03 -6.70 -23.43
C ARG A 109 -35.33 -6.73 -24.23
N THR A 110 -35.31 -6.16 -25.44
CA THR A 110 -36.38 -6.36 -26.41
C THR A 110 -36.46 -7.85 -26.71
N LYS A 111 -37.61 -8.47 -26.44
CA LYS A 111 -37.83 -9.87 -26.83
C LYS A 111 -37.68 -9.97 -28.35
N PRO A 112 -36.98 -11.00 -28.87
CA PRO A 112 -36.93 -11.23 -30.30
C PRO A 112 -38.36 -11.51 -30.80
N SER A 113 -38.72 -10.84 -31.90
CA SER A 113 -39.97 -11.01 -32.65
C SER A 113 -40.08 -12.40 -33.28
#